data_AF-A0A2V7S293-F1
#
_entry.id   AF-A0A2V7S293-F1
#
_cell.length_a   1.000
_cell.length_b   1.000
_cell.length_c   1.000
_cell.angle_alpha   90.00
_cell.angle_beta   90.00
_cell.angle_gamma   90.00
#
_symmetry.space_group_name_H-M   'P 1'
#
loop_
_entity.id
_entity.type
_entity.pdbx_description
1 polymer ?
#
loop_
_entity_poly.entity_id
_entity_poly.type
_entity_poly.pdbx_seq_one_letter_code
_entity_poly.pdbx_strand_id
1 'polypeptide(L)' 'MLAAEGRPAEAEAQYEQALALDDRFAAVHNNLGNVLVMQGKLEEGKRHYRRALELNPGYADARRNLAIADEWRSGAASSR' A
#
# COMPACT_ATOMS: atom_id res chain seq x y z
N MET A 1 -11.81 -22.26 11.67
CA MET A 1 -11.49 -21.38 10.52
C MET A 1 -10.92 -20.09 11.09
N LEU A 2 -9.61 -19.87 10.97
CA LEU A 2 -8.87 -18.71 11.52
C LEU A 2 -8.35 -17.80 10.38
N ALA A 3 -9.07 -17.76 9.25
CA ALA A 3 -8.63 -17.14 8.01
C ALA A 3 -9.71 -16.21 7.46
N ALA A 4 -10.06 -15.17 8.23
CA ALA A 4 -10.88 -14.06 7.74
C ALA A 4 -10.91 -12.83 8.68
N GLU A 5 -10.21 -12.84 9.83
CA GLU A 5 -10.21 -11.68 10.71
C GLU A 5 -9.15 -10.68 10.26
N GLY A 6 -9.61 -9.72 9.47
CA GLY A 6 -8.87 -8.56 9.03
C GLY A 6 -8.41 -7.73 10.22
N ARG A 7 -7.21 -8.02 10.72
CA ARG A 7 -6.44 -7.14 11.60
C ARG A 7 -5.43 -6.38 10.75
N PRO A 8 -5.83 -5.27 10.09
CA PRO A 8 -4.93 -4.50 9.24
C PRO A 8 -3.68 -4.03 10.00
N ALA A 9 -3.77 -3.84 11.32
CA ALA A 9 -2.62 -3.51 12.16
C ALA A 9 -1.59 -4.67 12.30
N GLU A 10 -2.04 -5.93 12.31
CA GLU A 10 -1.10 -7.06 12.32
C GLU A 10 -0.43 -7.24 10.97
N ALA A 11 -1.17 -7.08 9.87
CA ALA A 11 -0.61 -7.13 8.54
C ALA A 11 0.43 -6.02 8.33
N GLU A 12 0.15 -4.80 8.80
CA GLU A 12 1.10 -3.69 8.81
C GLU A 12 2.40 -4.08 9.55
N ALA A 13 2.31 -4.55 10.79
CA ALA A 13 3.47 -4.95 11.58
C ALA A 13 4.29 -6.08 10.92
N GLN A 14 3.63 -7.06 10.30
CA GLN A 14 4.30 -8.15 9.58
C GLN A 14 5.05 -7.64 8.34
N TYR A 15 4.44 -6.73 7.57
CA TYR A 15 5.11 -6.16 6.41
C TYR A 15 6.25 -5.20 6.80
N GLU A 16 6.11 -4.44 7.88
CA GLU A 16 7.20 -3.62 8.42
C GLU A 16 8.39 -4.46 8.87
N GLN A 17 8.14 -5.59 9.54
CA GLN A 17 9.18 -6.55 9.89
C GLN A 17 9.87 -7.12 8.65
N ALA A 18 9.10 -7.47 7.61
CA ALA A 18 9.67 -7.95 6.35
C ALA A 18 10.56 -6.89 5.68
N LEU A 19 10.14 -5.61 5.68
CA LEU A 19 10.93 -4.50 5.14
C LEU A 19 12.16 -4.18 5.98
N ALA A 20 12.12 -4.41 7.30
CA ALA A 20 13.29 -4.27 8.16
C ALA A 20 14.36 -5.33 7.85
N LEU A 21 13.97 -6.48 7.32
CA LEU A 21 14.88 -7.55 6.91
C LEU A 21 15.42 -7.34 5.49
N ASP A 22 14.56 -6.98 4.54
CA ASP A 22 14.96 -6.59 3.17
C ASP A 22 13.93 -5.62 2.58
N ASP A 23 14.36 -4.38 2.37
CA ASP A 23 13.54 -3.28 1.86
C ASP A 23 13.40 -3.28 0.33
N ARG A 24 13.94 -4.28 -0.37
CA ARG A 24 13.96 -4.34 -1.84
C ARG A 24 12.84 -5.18 -2.43
N PHE A 25 11.97 -5.74 -1.60
CA PHE A 25 10.81 -6.49 -2.05
C PHE A 25 9.66 -5.57 -2.46
N ALA A 26 9.56 -5.29 -3.76
CA ALA A 26 8.48 -4.48 -4.33
C ALA A 26 7.07 -4.97 -3.93
N ALA A 27 6.86 -6.29 -3.85
CA ALA A 27 5.59 -6.90 -3.43
C ALA A 27 5.20 -6.54 -1.99
N VAL A 28 6.17 -6.49 -1.07
CA VAL A 28 5.93 -6.14 0.34
C VAL A 28 5.53 -4.67 0.43
N HIS A 29 6.22 -3.79 -0.29
CA HIS A 29 5.81 -2.38 -0.41
C HIS A 29 4.39 -2.24 -0.97
N ASN A 30 4.02 -2.95 -2.04
CA ASN A 30 2.66 -2.92 -2.56
C ASN A 30 1.62 -3.38 -1.52
N ASN A 31 1.90 -4.46 -0.80
CA ASN A 31 0.95 -5.00 0.17
C ASN A 31 0.80 -4.11 1.42
N LEU A 32 1.89 -3.53 1.90
CA LEU A 32 1.84 -2.53 2.97
C LEU A 32 1.07 -1.29 2.52
N GLY A 33 1.28 -0.86 1.27
CA GLY A 33 0.50 0.22 0.67
C GLY A 33 -1.01 -0.03 0.71
N ASN A 34 -1.44 -1.24 0.34
CA ASN A 34 -2.85 -1.65 0.39
C ASN A 34 -3.42 -1.57 1.81
N VAL A 35 -2.69 -2.10 2.79
CA VAL A 35 -3.09 -2.08 4.20
C VAL A 35 -3.25 -0.63 4.70
N LEU A 36 -2.30 0.25 4.39
CA LEU A 36 -2.34 1.66 4.80
C LEU A 36 -3.51 2.40 4.15
N VAL A 37 -3.78 2.18 2.86
CA VAL A 37 -4.96 2.75 2.18
C VAL A 37 -6.27 2.27 2.82
N MET A 38 -6.37 0.97 3.17
CA MET A 38 -7.54 0.43 3.86
C MET A 38 -7.75 1.04 5.25
N GLN A 39 -6.69 1.47 5.93
CA GLN A 39 -6.76 2.18 7.20
C GLN A 39 -7.04 3.69 7.05
N GLY A 40 -7.20 4.20 5.83
CA GLY A 40 -7.39 5.63 5.55
C GLY A 40 -6.09 6.44 5.51
N LYS A 41 -4.93 5.80 5.70
CA LYS A 41 -3.59 6.42 5.60
C LYS A 41 -3.15 6.52 4.13
N LEU A 42 -3.93 7.27 3.34
CA LEU A 42 -3.82 7.30 1.88
C LEU A 42 -2.43 7.75 1.40
N GLU A 43 -1.88 8.83 1.98
CA GLU A 43 -0.58 9.37 1.54
C GLU A 43 0.59 8.47 1.92
N GLU A 44 0.51 7.77 3.05
CA GLU A 44 1.52 6.76 3.44
C GLU A 44 1.47 5.57 2.48
N GLY A 45 0.27 5.05 2.18
CA GLY A 45 0.10 3.95 1.23
C GLY A 45 0.68 4.26 -0.16
N LYS A 46 0.47 5.49 -0.65
CA LYS A 46 1.07 5.96 -1.92
C LYS A 46 2.58 5.96 -1.91
N ARG A 47 3.23 6.32 -0.80
CA ARG A 47 4.70 6.27 -0.69
C ARG A 47 5.20 4.84 -0.89
N HIS A 48 4.51 3.85 -0.32
CA HIS A 48 4.87 2.46 -0.52
C HIS A 48 4.62 1.98 -1.96
N TYR A 49 3.52 2.38 -2.62
CA TYR A 49 3.35 2.05 -4.05
C TYR A 49 4.44 2.67 -4.93
N ARG A 50 4.85 3.92 -4.67
CA ARG A 50 5.96 4.56 -5.40
C ARG A 50 7.26 3.80 -5.18
N ARG A 51 7.56 3.40 -3.94
CA ARG A 51 8.75 2.59 -3.64
C ARG A 51 8.71 1.24 -4.34
N ALA A 52 7.56 0.58 -4.41
CA ALA A 52 7.40 -0.65 -5.17
C ALA A 52 7.72 -0.47 -6.67
N LEU A 53 7.36 0.68 -7.25
CA LEU A 53 7.66 1.04 -8.64
C LEU A 53 9.11 1.47 -8.86
N GLU A 54 9.77 2.08 -7.87
CA GLU A 54 11.21 2.35 -7.93
C GLU A 54 12.01 1.05 -7.98
N LEU A 55 11.60 0.04 -7.19
CA LEU A 55 12.24 -1.27 -7.14
C LEU A 55 11.89 -2.13 -8.37
N ASN A 56 10.65 -2.04 -8.84
CA ASN A 56 10.19 -2.74 -10.04
C ASN A 56 9.27 -1.81 -10.86
N PRO A 57 9.82 -1.07 -11.85
CA PRO A 57 9.03 -0.21 -12.73
C PRO A 57 7.95 -0.94 -13.53
N GLY A 58 8.09 -2.25 -13.72
CA GLY A 58 7.13 -3.11 -14.41
C GLY A 58 6.00 -3.62 -13.52
N TYR A 59 5.95 -3.24 -12.25
CA TYR A 59 4.95 -3.78 -11.31
C TYR A 59 3.56 -3.18 -11.55
N ALA A 60 2.78 -3.87 -12.38
CA ALA A 60 1.46 -3.42 -12.82
C ALA A 60 0.48 -3.15 -11.68
N ASP A 61 0.48 -4.01 -10.64
CA ASP A 61 -0.41 -3.85 -9.48
C ASP A 61 -0.11 -2.57 -8.70
N ALA A 62 1.17 -2.30 -8.41
CA ALA A 62 1.58 -1.09 -7.71
C ALA A 62 1.21 0.18 -8.49
N ARG A 63 1.37 0.16 -9.83
CA ARG A 63 0.96 1.27 -10.69
C ARG A 63 -0.56 1.50 -10.66
N ARG A 64 -1.34 0.42 -10.74
CA ARG A 64 -2.80 0.49 -10.66
C ARG A 64 -3.25 1.02 -9.29
N ASN A 65 -2.66 0.52 -8.21
CA ASN A 65 -3.02 0.93 -6.85
C ASN A 65 -2.65 2.39 -6.58
N LEU A 66 -1.51 2.87 -7.09
CA LEU A 66 -1.14 4.29 -7.01
C LEU A 66 -2.15 5.19 -7.76
N ALA A 67 -2.56 4.80 -8.97
CA ALA A 67 -3.54 5.56 -9.74
C ALA A 67 -4.89 5.66 -9.01
N ILE A 68 -5.41 4.54 -8.49
CA ILE A 68 -6.65 4.52 -7.70
C ILE A 68 -6.51 5.40 -6.44
N ALA A 69 -5.38 5.30 -5.74
CA ALA A 69 -5.13 6.11 -4.55
C ALA A 69 -5.06 7.61 -4.87
N ASP A 70 -4.55 8.00 -6.05
CA ASP A 70 -4.53 9.39 -6.50
C ASP A 70 -5.93 9.91 -6.86
N GLU A 71 -6.79 9.07 -7.43
CA GLU A 71 -8.20 9.40 -7.70
C GLU A 71 -8.99 9.66 -6.41
N TRP A 72 -8.73 8.92 -5.32
CA TRP A 72 -9.43 9.11 -4.03
C TRP A 72 -9.23 10.52 -3.45
N ARG A 73 -8.05 11.11 -3.68
CA ARG A 73 -7.77 12.49 -3.29
C ARG A 73 -8.54 13.50 -4.16
N SER A 74 -8.74 13.20 -5.44
CA SER A 74 -9.49 14.04 -6.37
C SER A 74 -11.01 13.99 -6.12
N GLY A 75 -11.53 12.84 -5.67
CA GLY A 75 -12.93 12.66 -5.31
C GLY A 75 -13.35 13.44 -4.07
N ALA A 76 -12.52 13.45 -3.02
CA ALA A 76 -12.80 14.20 -1.78
C ALA A 76 -12.77 15.74 -1.97
N ALA A 77 -12.12 16.22 -3.03
CA ALA A 77 -12.09 17.65 -3.37
C ALA A 77 -13.31 18.14 -4.18
N SER A 78 -14.16 17.23 -4.69
CA SER A 78 -15.31 17.57 -5.54
C SER A 78 -16.65 17.72 -4.80
N SER A 79 -16.67 17.58 -3.47
CA SER A 79 -17.83 17.90 -2.63
C SER A 79 -17.53 19.14 -1.78
N ARG A 80 -17.57 20.31 -2.41
CA ARG A 80 -17.65 21.63 -1.74
C ARG A 80 -18.77 22.45 -2.34
#